data_AF-A0A351NFS0-F1
#
_entry.id   AF-A0A351NFS0-F1
#
_cell.length_a   1.000
_cell.length_b   1.000
_cell.length_c   1.000
_cell.angle_alpha   90.00
_cell.angle_beta   90.00
_cell.angle_gamma   90.00
#
_symmetry.space_group_name_H-M   'P 1'
#
loop_
_entity.id
_entity.type
_entity.pdbx_description
1 polymer ?
#
loop_
_entity_poly.entity_id
_entity_poly.type
_entity_poly.pdbx_seq_one_letter_code
_entity_poly.pdbx_strand_id
1 'polypeptide(L)'
;MGHDKLRKFAENDTFSCLVQASSRELLANGYEHLADHPIKGHWRQDKFSSCSPECPLVLELGCGKGEYTVAMSERRADEAFVGVY
;
A
#
# COMPACT_ATOMS: atom_id res chain seq x y z
N MET A 1 20.19 18.94 -2.94
CA MET A 1 18.81 19.43 -2.89
C MET A 1 18.00 18.80 -4.04
N GLY A 2 17.24 17.74 -3.75
CA GLY A 2 16.03 17.27 -4.47
C GLY A 2 15.97 17.02 -5.99
N HIS A 3 17.05 17.09 -6.76
CA HIS A 3 17.00 17.07 -8.23
C HIS A 3 16.87 15.64 -8.82
N ASP A 4 15.79 14.92 -8.50
CA ASP A 4 15.36 13.68 -9.20
C ASP A 4 14.12 13.00 -8.60
N LYS A 5 13.51 13.59 -7.57
CA LYS A 5 12.40 12.95 -6.83
C LYS A 5 11.24 12.56 -7.74
N LEU A 6 10.83 13.47 -8.64
CA LEU A 6 9.74 13.20 -9.60
C LEU A 6 10.04 12.02 -10.52
N ARG A 7 11.28 11.91 -11.01
CA ARG A 7 11.70 10.78 -11.85
C ARG A 7 11.68 9.46 -11.07
N LYS A 8 12.11 9.49 -9.80
CA LYS A 8 12.06 8.32 -8.92
C LYS A 8 10.62 7.90 -8.63
N PHE A 9 9.70 8.84 -8.42
CA PHE A 9 8.29 8.51 -8.21
C PHE A 9 7.56 8.09 -9.49
N ALA A 10 8.07 8.38 -10.69
CA ALA A 10 7.44 7.92 -11.93
C ALA A 10 7.42 6.39 -12.06
N GLU A 11 8.32 5.68 -11.37
CA GLU A 11 8.29 4.21 -11.37
C GLU A 11 7.10 3.64 -10.59
N ASN A 12 6.55 4.40 -9.62
CA ASN A 12 5.41 3.99 -8.81
C ASN A 12 4.18 3.68 -9.67
N ASP A 13 3.97 4.46 -10.73
CA ASP A 13 2.84 4.30 -11.65
C ASP A 13 2.89 2.95 -12.40
N THR A 14 4.03 2.25 -12.39
CA THR A 14 4.20 0.95 -13.04
C THR A 14 3.88 -0.23 -12.12
N PHE A 15 3.77 -0.03 -10.80
CA PHE A 15 3.56 -1.11 -9.84
C PHE A 15 2.07 -1.42 -9.65
N SER A 16 1.64 -2.60 -10.10
CA SER A 16 0.26 -3.08 -9.91
C SER A 16 -0.11 -3.32 -8.43
N CYS A 17 0.90 -3.59 -7.60
CA CYS A 17 0.75 -3.80 -6.16
C CYS A 17 0.69 -2.49 -5.36
N LEU A 18 0.96 -1.34 -5.98
CA LEU A 18 0.94 -0.05 -5.30
C LEU A 18 -0.49 0.52 -5.24
N VAL A 19 -0.80 1.17 -4.13
CA VAL A 19 -2.00 2.00 -3.97
C VAL A 19 -1.54 3.40 -3.63
N GLN A 20 -1.78 4.34 -4.53
CA GLN A 20 -1.38 5.74 -4.37
C GLN A 20 -2.63 6.61 -4.23
N ALA A 21 -3.12 6.78 -3.00
CA ALA A 21 -4.33 7.55 -2.75
C ALA A 21 -4.10 9.04 -3.01
N SER A 22 -5.04 9.67 -3.71
CA SER A 22 -5.00 11.11 -3.98
C SER A 22 -5.20 11.90 -2.69
N SER A 23 -4.19 12.66 -2.27
CA SER A 23 -4.32 13.54 -1.10
C SER A 23 -5.42 14.58 -1.29
N ARG A 24 -5.67 15.03 -2.52
CA ARG A 24 -6.75 15.97 -2.83
C ARG A 24 -8.13 15.39 -2.52
N GLU A 25 -8.34 14.13 -2.83
CA GLU A 25 -9.61 13.44 -2.60
C GLU A 25 -9.78 13.11 -1.12
N LEU A 26 -8.74 12.54 -0.50
CA LEU A 26 -8.76 12.19 0.92
C LEU A 26 -8.98 13.41 1.83
N LEU A 27 -8.36 14.54 1.51
CA LEU A 27 -8.40 15.76 2.33
C LEU A 27 -9.55 16.71 1.94
N ALA A 28 -10.47 16.30 1.06
CA ALA A 28 -11.53 17.18 0.57
C ALA A 28 -12.40 17.80 1.69
N ASN A 29 -12.57 17.10 2.82
CA ASN A 29 -13.32 17.59 3.98
C ASN A 29 -12.43 18.00 5.17
N GLY A 30 -11.13 18.23 4.95
CA GLY A 30 -10.17 18.61 5.98
C GLY A 30 -9.53 17.43 6.72
N TYR A 31 -8.56 17.73 7.59
CA TYR A 31 -7.75 16.72 8.29
C TYR A 31 -8.51 15.92 9.35
N GLU A 32 -9.60 16.47 9.89
CA GLU A 32 -10.42 15.81 10.92
C GLU A 32 -11.48 14.86 10.31
N HIS A 33 -11.74 14.99 9.00
CA HIS A 33 -12.79 14.26 8.29
C HIS A 33 -12.26 13.72 6.96
N LEU A 34 -11.24 12.87 7.01
CA LEU A 34 -10.70 12.22 5.81
C LEU A 34 -11.80 11.46 5.07
N ALA A 35 -11.86 11.64 3.74
CA ALA A 35 -12.71 10.83 2.90
C ALA A 35 -12.20 9.38 2.86
N ASP A 36 -13.11 8.43 2.67
CA ASP A 36 -12.74 7.02 2.57
C ASP A 36 -12.21 6.70 1.17
N HIS A 37 -11.05 6.04 1.11
CA HIS A 37 -10.56 5.42 -0.12
C HIS A 37 -11.39 4.15 -0.41
N PRO A 38 -11.72 3.83 -1.68
CA PRO A 38 -12.52 2.65 -2.04
C PRO A 38 -11.98 1.32 -1.47
N ILE A 39 -10.67 1.20 -1.30
CA ILE A 39 -10.02 0.00 -0.74
C ILE A 39 -10.32 -0.23 0.75
N LYS A 40 -10.83 0.77 1.48
CA LYS A 40 -11.11 0.66 2.92
C LYS A 40 -12.13 -0.46 3.16
N GLY A 41 -11.72 -1.48 3.91
CA GLY A 41 -12.52 -2.68 4.15
C GLY A 41 -12.43 -3.76 3.07
N HIS A 42 -11.84 -3.46 1.90
CA HIS A 42 -11.83 -4.35 0.74
C HIS A 42 -10.43 -4.90 0.37
N TRP A 43 -9.39 -4.63 1.18
CA TRP A 43 -8.01 -5.09 0.95
C TRP A 43 -7.90 -6.56 0.53
N ARG A 44 -8.66 -7.43 1.20
CA ARG A 44 -8.65 -8.87 0.95
C ARG A 44 -9.17 -9.20 -0.46
N GLN A 45 -10.28 -8.60 -0.85
CA GLN A 45 -10.91 -8.85 -2.15
C GLN A 45 -10.11 -8.21 -3.30
N ASP A 46 -9.60 -7.01 -3.07
CA ASP A 46 -9.00 -6.20 -4.14
C ASP A 46 -7.51 -6.47 -4.36
N LYS A 47 -6.76 -6.84 -3.32
CA LYS A 47 -5.30 -7.03 -3.38
C LYS A 47 -4.82 -8.43 -3.00
N PHE A 48 -5.60 -9.20 -2.26
CA PHE A 48 -5.20 -10.52 -1.74
C PHE A 48 -6.21 -11.62 -2.03
N SER A 49 -6.87 -11.57 -3.19
CA SER A 49 -7.95 -12.52 -3.55
C SER A 49 -7.48 -13.97 -3.66
N SER A 50 -6.19 -14.20 -3.87
CA SER A 50 -5.56 -15.53 -3.90
C SER A 50 -5.23 -16.10 -2.53
N CYS A 51 -5.31 -15.29 -1.46
CA CYS A 51 -5.05 -15.73 -0.10
C CYS A 51 -6.29 -16.40 0.52
N SER A 52 -6.06 -17.31 1.47
CA SER A 52 -7.14 -17.90 2.28
C SER A 52 -7.94 -16.81 3.01
N PRO A 53 -9.26 -16.96 3.23
CA PRO A 53 -10.06 -16.02 4.03
C PRO A 53 -9.50 -15.76 5.44
N GLU A 54 -8.88 -16.77 6.05
CA GLU A 54 -8.28 -16.73 7.39
C GLU A 54 -6.87 -16.10 7.41
N CYS A 55 -6.32 -15.73 6.25
CA CYS A 55 -4.98 -15.18 6.11
C CYS A 55 -4.83 -13.87 6.91
N PRO A 56 -3.88 -13.74 7.85
CA PRO A 56 -3.67 -12.50 8.57
C PRO A 56 -3.09 -11.41 7.66
N LEU A 57 -3.44 -10.15 7.94
CA LEU A 57 -2.89 -8.98 7.26
C LEU A 57 -1.83 -8.32 8.15
N VAL A 58 -0.59 -8.27 7.67
CA VAL A 58 0.56 -7.69 8.35
C VAL A 58 0.86 -6.32 7.73
N LEU A 59 0.98 -5.31 8.59
CA LEU A 59 1.28 -3.93 8.19
C LEU A 59 2.71 -3.55 8.62
N GLU A 60 3.51 -3.09 7.68
CA GLU A 60 4.81 -2.49 7.92
C GLU A 60 4.75 -0.98 7.71
N LEU A 61 5.09 -0.21 8.76
CA LEU A 61 5.17 1.24 8.71
C LEU A 61 6.62 1.68 8.48
N GLY A 62 6.84 2.52 7.48
CA GLY A 62 8.18 2.94 7.07
C GLY A 62 8.92 1.88 6.26
N CYS A 63 8.25 1.21 5.31
CA CYS A 63 8.84 0.11 4.55
C CYS A 63 9.93 0.53 3.54
N GLY A 64 10.11 1.84 3.33
CA GLY A 64 11.09 2.38 2.37
C GLY A 64 10.78 1.91 0.94
N LYS A 65 11.66 1.09 0.37
CA LYS A 65 11.44 0.47 -0.96
C LYS A 65 10.72 -0.88 -0.91
N GLY A 66 10.36 -1.37 0.28
CA GLY A 66 9.60 -2.61 0.45
C GLY A 66 10.43 -3.89 0.46
N GLU A 67 11.77 -3.81 0.50
CA GLU A 67 12.65 -5.00 0.48
C GLU A 67 12.31 -5.98 1.62
N TYR A 68 12.05 -5.47 2.83
CA TYR A 68 11.64 -6.28 3.97
C TYR A 68 10.23 -6.86 3.78
N THR A 69 9.25 -6.03 3.39
CA THR A 69 7.88 -6.46 3.11
C THR A 69 7.85 -7.62 2.12
N VAL A 70 8.60 -7.50 1.01
CA VAL A 70 8.69 -8.50 -0.04
C VAL A 70 9.35 -9.78 0.50
N ALA A 71 10.52 -9.68 1.11
CA ALA A 71 11.23 -10.85 1.64
C ALA A 71 10.41 -11.61 2.69
N MET A 72 9.61 -10.93 3.50
CA MET A 72 8.70 -11.56 4.46
C MET A 72 7.53 -12.26 3.78
N SER A 73 6.94 -11.64 2.76
CA SER A 73 5.85 -12.26 1.98
C SER A 73 6.28 -13.54 1.25
N GLU A 74 7.52 -13.59 0.77
CA GLU A 74 8.08 -14.80 0.14
C GLU A 74 8.30 -15.95 1.13
N ARG A 75 8.59 -15.63 2.40
CA ARG A 75 8.87 -16.63 3.45
C ARG A 75 7.61 -17.12 4.15
N ARG A 76 6.53 -16.35 4.14
CA ARG A 76 5.28 -16.60 4.87
C ARG A 76 4.09 -16.50 3.90
N ALA A 77 3.93 -17.53 3.07
CA ALA A 77 2.90 -17.59 2.04
C ALA A 77 1.46 -17.64 2.59
N ASP A 78 1.31 -17.88 3.90
CA ASP A 78 0.04 -17.91 4.62
C ASP A 78 -0.37 -16.52 5.15
N GLU A 79 0.40 -15.46 4.89
CA GLU A 79 0.14 -14.10 5.37
C GLU A 79 0.17 -13.06 4.25
N ALA A 80 -0.66 -12.03 4.38
CA ALA A 80 -0.73 -10.91 3.45
C ALA A 80 0.05 -9.72 4.02
N PHE A 81 0.99 -9.15 3.26
CA PHE A 81 1.84 -8.04 3.71
C PHE A 81 1.50 -6.74 2.99
N VAL A 82 1.39 -5.65 3.75
CA VAL A 82 1.22 -4.28 3.23
C VAL A 82 2.30 -3.39 3.82
N GLY A 83 3.04 -2.70 2.96
CA GLY A 83 4.03 -1.69 3.36
C GLY A 83 3.51 -0.28 3.12
N VAL A 84 3.79 0.64 4.06
CA VAL A 84 3.46 2.07 3.96
C VAL A 84 4.71 2.92 4.13
N TYR A 85 4.92 3.90 3.26
CA TYR A 85 6.06 4.83 3.27
C TYR A 85 5.65 6.25 2.89
#